data_AF-A0A2H5YGC7-F1
#
_entry.id   AF-A0A2H5YGC7-F1
#
_cell.length_a   1.000
_cell.length_b   1.000
_cell.length_c   1.000
_cell.angle_alpha   90.00
_cell.angle_beta   90.00
_cell.angle_gamma   90.00
#
_symmetry.space_group_name_H-M   'P 1'
#
loop_
_entity.id
_entity.type
_entity.pdbx_description
1 polymer ?
#
loop_
_entity_poly.entity_id
_entity_poly.type
_entity_poly.pdbx_seq_one_letter_code
_entity_poly.pdbx_strand_id
1 'polypeptide(L)'
;MTEPRLVLASASPRRQELLSLLGIPFLVDPPDIDESLPERSPNVPAVARSLARRKALTVAERHPGAVVLAGDTVVALKGRLLGKPASPAEAEAMLRALMGREHRVVTAVAVAQGRRAWAGHASTRVRLRPFDDSELRAYAESGAAFDKAGAYAIQDEEFRPVLAYSGCYCNVVGLPVALAAALLVEAGVPVEVQTEQLPADCPSCPLWRKAPGLLCPAARR
;
A
#
# COMPACT_ATOMS: atom_id res chain seq x y z
N MET A 1 0.05 -21.40 24.95
CA MET A 1 0.30 -21.48 23.50
C MET A 1 0.76 -20.10 23.07
N THR A 2 2.01 -19.94 22.64
CA THR A 2 2.52 -18.63 22.18
C THR A 2 1.85 -18.27 20.87
N GLU A 3 1.08 -17.19 20.85
CA GLU A 3 0.47 -16.65 19.63
C GLU A 3 1.52 -16.51 18.52
N PRO A 4 1.18 -16.83 17.25
CA PRO A 4 2.09 -16.59 16.15
C PRO A 4 2.43 -15.11 16.08
N ARG A 5 3.72 -14.79 16.30
CA ARG A 5 4.21 -13.41 16.26
C ARG A 5 4.08 -12.89 14.83
N LEU A 6 3.21 -11.90 14.61
CA LEU A 6 3.12 -11.17 13.34
C LEU A 6 4.19 -10.07 13.31
N VAL A 7 4.88 -9.94 12.19
CA VAL A 7 5.87 -8.88 11.94
C VAL A 7 5.48 -8.11 10.68
N LEU A 8 5.41 -6.78 10.79
CA LEU A 8 5.27 -5.87 9.65
C LEU A 8 6.65 -5.45 9.15
N ALA A 9 7.00 -5.92 7.96
CA ALA A 9 8.21 -5.57 7.23
C ALA A 9 8.10 -4.21 6.53
N SER A 10 7.87 -3.14 7.28
CA SER A 10 7.68 -1.79 6.75
C SER A 10 7.87 -0.69 7.80
N ALA A 11 8.68 0.33 7.47
CA ALA A 11 8.79 1.56 8.27
C ALA A 11 7.59 2.52 8.09
N SER A 12 6.72 2.31 7.09
CA SER A 12 5.64 3.24 6.75
C SER A 12 4.59 3.34 7.88
N PRO A 13 4.37 4.54 8.47
CA PRO A 13 3.34 4.73 9.50
C PRO A 13 1.93 4.39 9.00
N ARG A 14 1.62 4.73 7.74
CA ARG A 14 0.32 4.42 7.11
C ARG A 14 0.04 2.92 7.01
N ARG A 15 1.07 2.10 6.79
CA ARG A 15 0.90 0.63 6.77
C ARG A 15 0.70 0.07 8.18
N GLN A 16 1.36 0.66 9.18
CA GLN A 16 1.15 0.29 10.58
C GLN A 16 -0.29 0.59 10.99
N GLU A 17 -0.76 1.81 10.72
CA GLU A 17 -2.14 2.24 10.97
C GLU A 17 -3.16 1.30 10.32
N LEU A 18 -3.02 1.03 9.02
CA LEU A 18 -3.94 0.15 8.30
C LEU A 18 -3.89 -1.31 8.76
N LEU A 19 -2.74 -1.82 9.18
CA LEU A 19 -2.62 -3.18 9.70
C LEU A 19 -3.25 -3.29 11.10
N SER A 20 -3.12 -2.26 11.93
CA SER A 20 -3.73 -2.21 13.27
C SER A 20 -5.26 -2.34 13.22
N LEU A 21 -5.90 -1.94 12.12
CA LEU A 21 -7.35 -2.13 11.91
C LEU A 21 -7.79 -3.60 11.89
N LEU A 22 -6.85 -4.55 11.73
CA LEU A 22 -7.14 -5.98 11.83
C LEU A 22 -7.16 -6.49 13.28
N GLY A 23 -6.82 -5.65 14.27
CA GLY A 23 -6.84 -6.02 15.68
C GLY A 23 -5.76 -7.03 16.11
N ILE A 24 -4.80 -7.34 15.24
CA ILE A 24 -3.73 -8.31 15.51
C ILE A 24 -2.49 -7.58 16.00
N PRO A 25 -1.93 -7.90 17.19
CA PRO A 25 -0.66 -7.35 17.63
C PRO A 25 0.48 -7.74 16.68
N PHE A 26 1.33 -6.77 16.33
CA PHE A 26 2.49 -7.01 15.46
C PHE A 26 3.72 -6.25 15.92
N LEU A 27 4.89 -6.77 15.56
CA LEU A 27 6.16 -6.06 15.65
C LEU A 27 6.44 -5.34 14.34
N VAL A 28 7.18 -4.23 14.39
CA VAL A 28 7.63 -3.52 13.18
C VAL A 28 9.12 -3.80 12.99
N ASP A 29 9.49 -4.34 11.83
CA ASP A 29 10.88 -4.58 11.47
C ASP A 29 11.14 -4.22 10.00
N PRO A 30 11.58 -3.00 9.68
CA PRO A 30 11.78 -2.57 8.29
C PRO A 30 12.85 -3.40 7.56
N PRO A 31 12.61 -3.80 6.30
CA PRO A 31 13.59 -4.52 5.50
C PRO A 31 14.74 -3.60 5.12
N ASP A 32 15.95 -4.14 5.12
CA ASP A 32 17.15 -3.47 4.58
C ASP A 32 17.45 -4.03 3.19
N ILE A 33 16.80 -3.47 2.16
CA ILE A 33 16.95 -3.91 0.76
C ILE A 33 16.98 -2.72 -0.20
N ASP A 34 17.60 -2.92 -1.36
CA ASP A 34 17.45 -2.01 -2.49
C ASP A 34 16.04 -2.08 -3.08
N GLU A 35 15.33 -0.96 -2.98
CA GLU A 35 13.97 -0.72 -3.50
C GLU A 35 13.98 0.02 -4.85
N SER A 36 15.12 0.08 -5.54
CA SER A 36 15.21 0.70 -6.86
C SER A 36 14.17 0.14 -7.84
N LEU A 37 13.53 1.06 -8.57
CA LEU A 37 12.52 0.75 -9.57
C LEU A 37 13.12 0.93 -10.97
N PRO A 38 12.79 0.06 -11.93
CA PRO A 38 13.07 0.37 -13.33
C PRO A 38 12.26 1.60 -13.74
N GLU A 39 12.79 2.41 -14.67
CA GLU A 39 12.11 3.62 -15.14
C GLU A 39 10.72 3.31 -15.72
N ARG A 40 10.61 2.16 -16.40
CA ARG A 40 9.38 1.67 -17.02
C ARG A 40 9.20 0.19 -16.80
N SER A 41 7.95 -0.25 -16.77
CA SER A 41 7.61 -1.67 -16.81
C SER A 41 6.29 -1.90 -17.53
N PRO A 42 6.22 -2.87 -18.46
CA PRO A 42 4.95 -3.29 -19.06
C PRO A 42 4.06 -4.03 -18.03
N ASN A 43 4.63 -4.51 -16.92
CA ASN A 43 3.92 -5.25 -15.88
C ASN A 43 4.19 -4.66 -14.49
N VAL A 44 3.60 -3.50 -14.22
CA VAL A 44 3.68 -2.81 -12.91
C VAL A 44 3.31 -3.73 -11.73
N PRO A 45 2.25 -4.56 -11.80
CA PRO A 45 1.96 -5.53 -10.75
C PRO A 45 3.04 -6.56 -10.45
N ALA A 46 3.81 -7.00 -11.45
CA ALA A 46 4.92 -7.91 -11.22
C ALA A 46 6.06 -7.24 -10.43
N VAL A 47 6.34 -5.96 -10.72
CA VAL A 47 7.36 -5.18 -10.00
C VAL A 47 6.98 -5.04 -8.52
N ALA A 48 5.77 -4.54 -8.24
CA ALA A 48 5.30 -4.37 -6.86
C ALA A 48 5.29 -5.71 -6.09
N ARG A 49 4.81 -6.80 -6.70
CA ARG A 49 4.82 -8.13 -6.06
C ARG A 49 6.23 -8.64 -5.77
N SER A 50 7.17 -8.42 -6.68
CA SER A 50 8.57 -8.83 -6.49
C SER A 50 9.18 -8.11 -5.30
N LEU A 51 9.00 -6.79 -5.20
CA LEU A 51 9.49 -6.00 -4.07
C LEU A 51 8.82 -6.40 -2.75
N ALA A 52 7.49 -6.49 -2.70
CA ALA A 52 6.78 -6.93 -1.50
C ALA A 52 7.27 -8.31 -1.02
N ARG A 53 7.45 -9.27 -1.95
CA ARG A 53 7.97 -10.60 -1.62
C ARG A 53 9.40 -10.57 -1.09
N ARG A 54 10.28 -9.80 -1.73
CA ARG A 54 11.68 -9.62 -1.27
C ARG A 54 11.72 -9.05 0.14
N LYS A 55 10.91 -8.03 0.43
CA LYS A 55 10.79 -7.43 1.78
C LYS A 55 10.36 -8.47 2.82
N ALA A 56 9.28 -9.21 2.54
CA ALA A 56 8.75 -10.20 3.48
C ALA A 56 9.75 -11.33 3.75
N LEU A 57 10.41 -11.86 2.72
CA LEU A 57 11.39 -12.94 2.86
C LEU A 57 12.65 -12.47 3.61
N THR A 58 13.16 -11.27 3.31
CA THR A 58 14.35 -10.71 4.00
C THR A 58 14.11 -10.59 5.50
N VAL A 59 12.94 -10.10 5.90
CA VAL A 59 12.59 -9.97 7.32
C VAL A 59 12.28 -11.32 7.94
N ALA A 60 11.71 -12.27 7.20
CA ALA A 60 11.46 -13.64 7.69
C ALA A 60 12.74 -14.38 8.10
N GLU A 61 13.89 -14.08 7.49
CA GLU A 61 15.19 -14.62 7.90
C GLU A 61 15.60 -14.17 9.31
N ARG A 62 15.21 -12.96 9.72
CA ARG A 62 15.50 -12.40 11.06
C ARG A 62 14.51 -12.87 12.13
N HIS A 63 13.33 -13.37 11.73
CA HIS A 63 12.25 -13.77 12.64
C HIS A 63 11.81 -15.21 12.39
N PRO A 64 12.65 -16.22 12.70
CA PRO A 64 12.29 -17.62 12.53
C PRO A 64 11.03 -17.98 13.34
N GLY A 65 10.06 -18.61 12.67
CA GLY A 65 8.78 -19.01 13.27
C GLY A 65 7.71 -17.91 13.33
N ALA A 66 8.03 -16.67 12.94
CA ALA A 66 7.05 -15.60 12.79
C ALA A 66 6.33 -15.66 11.44
N VAL A 67 5.17 -14.99 11.37
CA VAL A 67 4.53 -14.63 10.10
C VAL A 67 4.90 -13.19 9.78
N VAL A 68 5.41 -12.95 8.57
CA VAL A 68 5.91 -11.63 8.16
C VAL A 68 5.05 -11.07 7.04
N LEU A 69 4.46 -9.90 7.23
CA LEU A 69 3.71 -9.18 6.22
C LEU A 69 4.53 -8.00 5.69
N ALA A 70 4.60 -7.86 4.37
CA ALA A 70 5.19 -6.71 3.70
C ALA A 70 4.22 -6.11 2.67
N GLY A 71 4.31 -4.80 2.48
CA GLY A 71 3.60 -4.08 1.44
C GLY A 71 4.57 -3.27 0.57
N ASP A 72 4.27 -3.18 -0.72
CA ASP A 72 5.00 -2.33 -1.67
C ASP A 72 4.03 -1.60 -2.59
N THR A 73 4.26 -0.31 -2.82
CA THR A 73 3.34 0.56 -3.56
C THR A 73 4.09 1.26 -4.68
N VAL A 74 3.60 1.08 -5.91
CA VAL A 74 4.14 1.70 -7.11
C VAL A 74 3.07 2.55 -7.77
N VAL A 75 3.39 3.80 -8.07
CA VAL A 75 2.55 4.67 -8.91
C VAL A 75 3.05 4.58 -10.35
N ALA A 76 2.13 4.45 -11.30
CA ALA A 76 2.47 4.33 -12.70
C ALA A 76 1.60 5.20 -13.61
N LEU A 77 2.24 5.94 -14.51
CA LEU A 77 1.60 6.73 -15.55
C LEU A 77 2.08 6.24 -16.92
N LYS A 78 1.18 5.64 -17.72
CA LYS A 78 1.49 5.09 -19.05
C LYS A 78 2.75 4.19 -19.06
N GLY A 79 2.90 3.35 -18.04
CA GLY A 79 4.03 2.41 -17.90
C GLY A 79 5.31 2.99 -17.28
N ARG A 80 5.41 4.31 -17.11
CA ARG A 80 6.49 4.95 -16.32
C ARG A 80 6.20 4.76 -14.83
N LEU A 81 7.17 4.26 -14.09
CA LEU A 81 7.07 4.06 -12.65
C LEU A 81 7.52 5.33 -11.93
N LEU A 82 6.77 5.73 -10.91
CA LEU A 82 7.05 6.87 -10.06
C LEU A 82 7.24 6.36 -8.64
N GLY A 83 8.51 6.39 -8.21
CA GLY A 83 8.90 6.08 -6.84
C GLY A 83 8.69 7.27 -5.91
N LYS A 84 9.48 7.31 -4.84
CA LYS A 84 9.56 8.46 -3.93
C LYS A 84 10.42 9.54 -4.58
N PRO A 85 10.02 10.83 -4.53
CA PRO A 85 10.86 11.91 -5.03
C PRO A 85 12.09 12.11 -4.12
N ALA A 86 13.25 12.36 -4.72
CA ALA A 86 14.50 12.65 -4.00
C ALA A 86 14.69 14.15 -3.70
N SER A 87 13.84 15.02 -4.25
CA SER A 87 13.89 16.47 -4.04
C SER A 87 12.53 17.13 -4.23
N PRO A 88 12.32 18.37 -3.73
CA PRO A 88 11.13 19.16 -4.04
C PRO A 88 10.89 19.30 -5.55
N ALA A 89 11.93 19.58 -6.33
CA ALA A 89 11.83 19.73 -7.78
C ALA A 89 11.35 18.43 -8.47
N GLU A 90 11.77 17.27 -7.97
CA GLU A 90 11.28 15.99 -8.46
C GLU A 90 9.82 15.74 -8.06
N ALA A 91 9.44 16.08 -6.82
CA ALA A 91 8.05 16.00 -6.36
C ALA A 91 7.12 16.86 -7.25
N GLU A 92 7.52 18.10 -7.51
CA GLU A 92 6.83 19.00 -8.43
C GLU A 92 6.69 18.40 -9.84
N ALA A 93 7.77 17.84 -10.39
CA ALA A 93 7.74 17.23 -11.72
C ALA A 93 6.82 16.01 -11.78
N MET A 94 6.81 15.17 -10.74
CA MET A 94 5.88 14.05 -10.61
C MET A 94 4.43 14.53 -10.56
N LEU A 95 4.12 15.49 -9.69
CA LEU A 95 2.77 16.04 -9.51
C LEU A 95 2.26 16.71 -10.79
N ARG A 96 3.08 17.54 -11.46
CA ARG A 96 2.73 18.13 -12.76
C ARG A 96 2.46 17.06 -13.82
N ALA A 97 3.23 15.96 -13.83
CA ALA A 97 3.03 14.88 -14.77
C ALA A 97 1.72 14.11 -14.54
N LEU A 98 1.28 13.99 -13.28
CA LEU A 98 0.08 13.28 -12.84
C LEU A 98 -1.20 14.13 -12.90
N MET A 99 -1.08 15.45 -12.73
CA MET A 99 -2.20 16.40 -12.68
C MET A 99 -3.15 16.24 -13.88
N GLY A 100 -4.45 16.10 -13.59
CA GLY A 100 -5.50 15.93 -14.61
C GLY A 100 -5.45 14.62 -15.40
N ARG A 101 -4.45 13.75 -15.15
CA ARG A 101 -4.27 12.48 -15.86
C ARG A 101 -4.64 11.31 -14.95
N GLU A 102 -5.33 10.34 -15.52
CA GLU A 102 -5.55 9.07 -14.84
C GLU A 102 -4.24 8.27 -14.79
N HIS A 103 -3.88 7.82 -13.61
CA HIS A 103 -2.72 6.97 -13.35
C HIS A 103 -3.13 5.79 -12.47
N ARG A 104 -2.24 4.79 -12.34
CA ARG A 104 -2.50 3.58 -11.57
C ARG A 104 -1.65 3.57 -10.31
N VAL A 105 -2.29 3.33 -9.17
CA VAL A 105 -1.62 3.01 -7.91
C VAL A 105 -1.75 1.51 -7.69
N VAL A 106 -0.62 0.81 -7.70
CA VAL A 106 -0.55 -0.63 -7.50
C VAL A 106 0.12 -0.91 -6.17
N THR A 107 -0.62 -1.50 -5.24
CA THR A 107 -0.03 -1.99 -3.98
C THR A 107 -0.05 -3.50 -3.96
N ALA A 108 1.13 -4.09 -3.82
CA ALA A 108 1.30 -5.51 -3.56
C ALA A 108 1.42 -5.78 -2.06
N VAL A 109 0.93 -6.94 -1.64
CA VAL A 109 1.09 -7.46 -0.28
C VAL A 109 1.69 -8.83 -0.40
N ALA A 110 2.68 -9.12 0.44
CA ALA A 110 3.25 -10.44 0.60
C ALA A 110 3.22 -10.85 2.07
N VAL A 111 2.87 -12.11 2.31
CA VAL A 111 2.96 -12.75 3.63
C VAL A 111 3.98 -13.88 3.50
N ALA A 112 4.94 -13.96 4.41
CA ALA A 112 5.98 -14.97 4.43
C ALA A 112 6.01 -15.73 5.75
N GLN A 113 6.35 -17.01 5.67
CA GLN A 113 6.60 -17.87 6.81
C GLN A 113 7.80 -18.78 6.46
N GLY A 114 8.95 -18.52 7.08
CA GLY A 114 10.22 -19.10 6.63
C GLY A 114 10.50 -18.77 5.16
N ARG A 115 10.70 -19.80 4.33
CA ARG A 115 10.97 -19.64 2.88
C ARG A 115 9.72 -19.59 2.00
N ARG A 116 8.53 -19.87 2.57
CA ARG A 116 7.26 -19.81 1.84
C ARG A 116 6.75 -18.38 1.86
N ALA A 117 6.23 -17.91 0.71
CA ALA A 117 5.58 -16.61 0.63
C ALA A 117 4.36 -16.66 -0.30
N TRP A 118 3.29 -16.02 0.15
CA TRP A 118 2.07 -15.75 -0.60
C TRP A 118 2.07 -14.27 -0.98
N ALA A 119 1.66 -13.94 -2.20
CA ALA A 119 1.65 -12.55 -2.64
C ALA A 119 0.51 -12.25 -3.58
N GLY A 120 -0.13 -11.11 -3.36
CA GLY A 120 -1.19 -10.56 -4.19
C GLY A 120 -0.96 -9.08 -4.46
N HIS A 121 -1.86 -8.47 -5.24
CA HIS A 121 -1.85 -7.03 -5.44
C HIS A 121 -3.26 -6.49 -5.67
N ALA A 122 -3.41 -5.21 -5.43
CA ALA A 122 -4.57 -4.43 -5.85
C ALA A 122 -4.12 -3.32 -6.81
N SER A 123 -5.06 -2.82 -7.60
CA SER A 123 -4.82 -1.74 -8.56
C SER A 123 -5.98 -0.76 -8.49
N THR A 124 -5.65 0.50 -8.29
CA THR A 124 -6.64 1.59 -8.22
C THR A 124 -6.27 2.63 -9.25
N ARG A 125 -7.25 3.09 -10.03
CA ARG A 125 -7.06 4.22 -10.93
C ARG A 125 -7.34 5.50 -10.16
N VAL A 126 -6.48 6.50 -10.29
CA VAL A 126 -6.57 7.78 -9.57
C VAL A 126 -6.41 8.92 -10.56
N ARG A 127 -7.18 9.98 -10.37
CA ARG A 127 -7.04 11.25 -11.08
C ARG A 127 -6.83 12.35 -10.06
N LEU A 128 -5.77 13.13 -10.25
CA LEU A 128 -5.52 14.30 -9.41
C LEU A 128 -6.36 15.49 -9.88
N ARG A 129 -6.76 16.36 -8.95
CA ARG A 129 -7.39 17.65 -9.26
C ARG A 129 -6.37 18.58 -9.93
N PRO A 130 -6.80 19.63 -10.64
CA PRO A 130 -5.91 20.74 -10.96
C PRO A 130 -5.44 21.43 -9.67
N PHE A 131 -4.18 21.85 -9.66
CA PHE A 131 -3.57 22.71 -8.66
C PHE A 131 -2.71 23.75 -9.39
N ASP A 132 -2.55 24.93 -8.81
CA ASP A 132 -1.66 25.95 -9.36
C ASP A 132 -0.19 25.75 -8.94
N ASP A 133 0.72 26.53 -9.54
CA ASP A 133 2.15 26.43 -9.25
C ASP A 133 2.50 26.81 -7.81
N SER A 134 1.68 27.63 -7.15
CA SER A 134 1.90 28.04 -5.76
C SER A 134 1.57 26.92 -4.78
N GLU A 135 0.43 26.24 -4.98
CA GLU A 135 0.03 25.06 -4.22
C GLU A 135 1.05 23.93 -4.36
N LEU A 136 1.50 23.68 -5.58
CA LEU A 136 2.44 22.62 -5.91
C LEU A 136 3.81 22.84 -5.25
N ARG A 137 4.33 24.08 -5.27
CA ARG A 137 5.59 24.44 -4.59
C ARG A 137 5.46 24.31 -3.08
N ALA A 138 4.40 24.89 -2.50
CA ALA A 138 4.17 24.82 -1.05
C ALA A 138 4.10 23.37 -0.57
N TYR A 139 3.39 22.51 -1.31
CA TYR A 139 3.30 21.09 -0.97
C TYR A 139 4.63 20.36 -1.11
N ALA A 140 5.39 20.60 -2.19
CA ALA A 140 6.69 19.97 -2.40
C ALA A 140 7.73 20.40 -1.35
N GLU A 141 7.71 21.67 -0.93
CA GLU A 141 8.61 22.25 0.07
C GLU A 141 8.26 21.81 1.49
N SER A 142 7.00 21.45 1.78
CA SER A 142 6.58 20.95 3.09
C SER A 142 7.28 19.65 3.53
N GLY A 143 7.89 18.93 2.57
CA GLY A 143 8.46 17.59 2.80
C GLY A 143 7.43 16.46 2.86
N ALA A 144 6.13 16.78 2.81
CA ALA A 144 5.05 15.80 2.84
C ALA A 144 5.10 14.82 1.66
N ALA A 145 5.79 15.13 0.55
CA ALA A 145 5.87 14.24 -0.61
C ALA A 145 6.93 13.12 -0.50
N PHE A 146 7.97 13.28 0.33
CA PHE A 146 9.22 12.51 0.19
C PHE A 146 9.11 11.02 0.56
N ASP A 147 8.20 10.64 1.43
CA ASP A 147 7.99 9.23 1.80
C ASP A 147 6.92 8.53 0.94
N LYS A 148 6.44 9.19 -0.13
CA LYS A 148 5.24 8.79 -0.89
C LYS A 148 5.57 8.52 -2.36
N ALA A 149 5.22 7.32 -2.83
CA ALA A 149 5.33 7.00 -4.25
C ALA A 149 4.40 7.92 -5.06
N GLY A 150 4.90 8.50 -6.15
CA GLY A 150 4.16 9.48 -6.95
C GLY A 150 3.99 10.84 -6.29
N ALA A 151 4.68 11.10 -5.17
CA ALA A 151 4.78 12.40 -4.51
C ALA A 151 3.47 12.96 -3.93
N TYR A 152 2.45 12.13 -3.64
CA TYR A 152 1.21 12.60 -3.00
C TYR A 152 0.61 11.58 -2.01
N ALA A 153 -0.25 12.05 -1.09
CA ALA A 153 -1.13 11.19 -0.28
C ALA A 153 -2.60 11.49 -0.56
N ILE A 154 -3.42 10.44 -0.70
CA ILE A 154 -4.88 10.60 -0.80
C ILE A 154 -5.51 11.09 0.51
N GLN A 155 -4.85 10.85 1.65
CA GLN A 155 -5.25 11.28 2.99
C GLN A 155 -4.94 12.75 3.29
N ASP A 156 -4.28 13.45 2.38
CA ASP A 156 -3.82 14.81 2.63
C ASP A 156 -5.01 15.78 2.66
N GLU A 157 -5.36 16.27 3.85
CA GLU A 157 -6.52 17.14 4.07
C GLU A 157 -6.25 18.61 3.70
N GLU A 158 -4.98 19.02 3.69
CA GLU A 158 -4.57 20.38 3.31
C GLU A 158 -4.44 20.47 1.79
N PHE A 159 -3.63 19.60 1.18
CA PHE A 159 -3.39 19.60 -0.25
C PHE A 159 -4.54 18.97 -1.05
N ARG A 160 -5.26 18.00 -0.48
CA ARG A 160 -6.43 17.32 -1.12
C ARG A 160 -6.21 17.00 -2.60
N PRO A 161 -5.17 16.21 -2.95
CA PRO A 161 -4.71 16.09 -4.33
C PRO A 161 -5.65 15.29 -5.24
N VAL A 162 -6.47 14.40 -4.68
CA VAL A 162 -7.26 13.44 -5.46
C VAL A 162 -8.62 14.01 -5.82
N LEU A 163 -8.91 14.08 -7.12
CA LEU A 163 -10.23 14.45 -7.65
C LEU A 163 -11.20 13.27 -7.63
N ALA A 164 -10.72 12.10 -8.06
CA ALA A 164 -11.50 10.88 -8.11
C ALA A 164 -10.59 9.66 -8.15
N TYR A 165 -11.10 8.52 -7.70
CA TYR A 165 -10.44 7.23 -7.87
C TYR A 165 -11.46 6.11 -8.13
N SER A 166 -11.01 5.02 -8.74
CA SER A 166 -11.80 3.82 -9.00
C SER A 166 -11.00 2.59 -8.59
N GLY A 167 -11.41 1.95 -7.48
CA GLY A 167 -10.71 0.83 -6.88
C GLY A 167 -10.80 0.84 -5.36
N CYS A 168 -9.66 0.65 -4.69
CA CYS A 168 -9.56 0.51 -3.24
C CYS A 168 -8.86 1.72 -2.62
N TYR A 169 -9.51 2.40 -1.69
CA TYR A 169 -8.92 3.51 -0.94
C TYR A 169 -7.64 3.10 -0.19
N CYS A 170 -7.71 2.04 0.63
CA CYS A 170 -6.56 1.57 1.41
C CYS A 170 -5.39 1.09 0.53
N ASN A 171 -5.66 0.64 -0.71
CA ASN A 171 -4.62 0.37 -1.70
C ASN A 171 -3.84 1.64 -2.05
N VAL A 172 -4.52 2.78 -2.22
CA VAL A 172 -3.88 4.07 -2.50
C VAL A 172 -3.11 4.58 -1.30
N VAL A 173 -3.64 4.39 -0.08
CA VAL A 173 -2.95 4.74 1.17
C VAL A 173 -1.65 3.95 1.36
N GLY A 174 -1.66 2.66 1.00
CA GLY A 174 -0.45 1.84 0.94
C GLY A 174 -0.58 0.41 1.46
N LEU A 175 -1.77 -0.02 1.90
CA LEU A 175 -2.04 -1.41 2.29
C LEU A 175 -3.51 -1.78 1.98
N PRO A 176 -3.80 -2.59 0.94
CA PRO A 176 -5.16 -3.09 0.71
C PRO A 176 -5.57 -4.07 1.81
N VAL A 177 -6.25 -3.59 2.85
CA VAL A 177 -6.60 -4.33 4.07
C VAL A 177 -7.30 -5.66 3.79
N ALA A 178 -8.27 -5.69 2.88
CA ALA A 178 -8.95 -6.92 2.47
C ALA A 178 -8.00 -7.99 1.91
N LEU A 179 -7.03 -7.57 1.09
CA LEU A 179 -6.03 -8.47 0.53
C LEU A 179 -5.03 -8.93 1.59
N ALA A 180 -4.61 -8.02 2.47
CA ALA A 180 -3.73 -8.34 3.59
C ALA A 180 -4.36 -9.39 4.51
N ALA A 181 -5.63 -9.18 4.91
CA ALA A 181 -6.39 -10.13 5.71
C ALA A 181 -6.49 -11.50 5.02
N ALA A 182 -6.82 -11.54 3.72
CA ALA A 182 -6.93 -12.80 2.98
C ALA A 182 -5.60 -13.59 2.96
N LEU A 183 -4.47 -12.91 2.72
CA LEU A 183 -3.16 -13.55 2.70
C LEU A 183 -2.69 -13.99 4.10
N LEU A 184 -3.08 -13.27 5.16
CA LEU A 184 -2.83 -13.67 6.54
C LEU A 184 -3.59 -14.95 6.90
N VAL A 185 -4.88 -15.03 6.51
CA VAL A 185 -5.69 -16.25 6.66
C VAL A 185 -5.09 -17.42 5.88
N GLU A 186 -4.64 -17.18 4.65
CA GLU A 186 -3.97 -18.21 3.84
C GLU A 186 -2.66 -18.71 4.48
N ALA A 187 -1.97 -17.84 5.23
CA ALA A 187 -0.78 -18.18 6.01
C ALA A 187 -1.10 -18.78 7.40
N GLY A 188 -2.38 -19.02 7.72
CA GLY A 188 -2.81 -19.63 8.98
C GLY A 188 -2.93 -18.65 10.16
N VAL A 189 -2.92 -17.34 9.92
CA VAL A 189 -3.20 -16.32 10.94
C VAL A 189 -4.70 -16.03 10.93
N PRO A 190 -5.44 -16.28 12.03
CA PRO A 190 -6.84 -15.92 12.12
C PRO A 190 -7.00 -14.39 12.07
N VAL A 191 -7.95 -13.91 11.27
CA VAL A 191 -8.24 -12.48 11.13
C VAL A 191 -9.73 -12.26 11.30
N GLU A 192 -10.11 -11.38 12.23
CA GLU A 192 -11.48 -10.90 12.40
C GLU A 192 -11.53 -9.42 12.00
N VAL A 193 -12.31 -9.11 10.96
CA VAL A 193 -12.39 -7.75 10.42
C VAL A 193 -13.58 -7.03 11.03
N GLN A 194 -13.31 -5.93 11.74
CA GLN A 194 -14.34 -5.03 12.27
C GLN A 194 -14.60 -3.91 11.25
N THR A 195 -15.65 -4.04 10.44
CA THR A 195 -15.94 -3.10 9.34
C THR A 195 -16.12 -1.66 9.77
N GLU A 196 -16.59 -1.46 11.00
CA GLU A 196 -16.90 -0.16 11.58
C GLU A 196 -15.63 0.65 11.86
N GLN A 197 -14.49 -0.03 11.99
CA GLN A 197 -13.17 0.59 12.18
C GLN A 197 -12.44 0.89 10.87
N LEU A 198 -12.94 0.37 9.74
CA LEU A 198 -12.32 0.62 8.45
C LEU A 198 -12.65 2.03 7.95
N PRO A 199 -11.76 2.67 7.16
CA PRO A 199 -12.08 3.92 6.48
C PRO A 199 -13.39 3.80 5.70
N ALA A 200 -14.20 4.86 5.63
CA ALA A 200 -15.56 4.83 5.09
C ALA A 200 -15.69 4.17 3.70
N ASP A 201 -14.68 4.34 2.85
CA ASP A 201 -14.64 3.79 1.49
C ASP A 201 -14.13 2.33 1.41
N CYS A 202 -13.62 1.79 2.51
CA CYS A 202 -13.02 0.46 2.54
C CYS A 202 -14.07 -0.67 2.63
N PRO A 203 -15.18 -0.58 3.38
CA PRO A 203 -16.22 -1.62 3.37
C PRO A 203 -16.86 -1.85 1.99
N SER A 204 -16.95 -0.82 1.15
CA SER A 204 -17.47 -0.91 -0.23
C SER A 204 -16.41 -1.36 -1.25
N CYS A 205 -15.17 -1.61 -0.80
CA CYS A 205 -14.06 -1.99 -1.64
C CYS A 205 -14.34 -3.30 -2.40
N PRO A 206 -14.07 -3.37 -3.72
CA PRO A 206 -14.30 -4.56 -4.53
C PRO A 206 -13.42 -5.77 -4.14
N LEU A 207 -12.37 -5.55 -3.33
CA LEU A 207 -11.48 -6.63 -2.89
C LEU A 207 -12.15 -7.55 -1.87
N TRP A 208 -13.10 -7.07 -1.06
CA TRP A 208 -13.82 -7.92 -0.10
C TRP A 208 -14.63 -9.03 -0.77
N ARG A 209 -15.15 -8.77 -1.98
CA ARG A 209 -15.88 -9.80 -2.77
C ARG A 209 -14.98 -10.94 -3.24
N LYS A 210 -13.66 -10.74 -3.24
CA LYS A 210 -12.67 -11.71 -3.72
C LYS A 210 -11.95 -12.46 -2.59
N ALA A 211 -12.32 -12.22 -1.33
CA ALA A 211 -11.76 -12.87 -0.15
C ALA A 211 -12.80 -13.83 0.48
N PRO A 212 -13.07 -15.00 -0.14
CA PRO A 212 -14.06 -15.94 0.37
C PRO A 212 -13.64 -16.43 1.77
N GLY A 213 -14.52 -16.25 2.76
CA GLY A 213 -14.28 -16.56 4.18
C GLY A 213 -14.11 -15.33 5.07
N LEU A 214 -13.65 -14.22 4.52
CA LEU A 214 -13.65 -12.90 5.18
C LEU A 214 -14.91 -12.16 4.72
N LEU A 215 -16.08 -12.62 5.19
CA LEU A 215 -17.34 -11.95 4.90
C LEU A 215 -17.27 -10.52 5.45
N CYS A 216 -17.23 -9.51 4.56
CA CYS A 216 -17.54 -8.13 4.93
C CYS A 216 -18.90 -8.15 5.65
N PRO A 217 -18.99 -7.81 6.95
CA PRO A 217 -20.25 -7.84 7.68
C PRO A 217 -21.38 -7.03 7.02
N ALA A 218 -21.04 -6.00 6.23
CA ALA A 218 -22.01 -5.24 5.43
C ALA A 218 -22.74 -6.07 4.34
N ALA A 219 -22.22 -7.25 3.98
CA ALA A 219 -22.89 -8.18 3.06
C ALA A 219 -23.89 -9.13 3.77
N ARG A 220 -24.11 -8.97 5.08
CA ARG A 220 -25.12 -9.72 5.87
C ARG A 220 -26.48 -9.01 5.97
N ARG A 221 -26.79 -8.09 5.04
CA ARG A 221 -28.12 -7.46 4.94
C ARG A 221 -28.77 -7.81 3.60
#